data_AF-A0A1H7ZE55-F1
#
_entry.id   AF-A0A1H7ZE55-F1
#
_cell.length_a   1.000
_cell.length_b   1.000
_cell.length_c   1.000
_cell.angle_alpha   90.00
_cell.angle_beta   90.00
_cell.angle_gamma   90.00
#
_symmetry.space_group_name_H-M   'P 1'
#
loop_
_entity.id
_entity.type
_entity.pdbx_description
1 polymer ?
#
loop_
_entity_poly.entity_id
_entity_poly.type
_entity_poly.pdbx_seq_one_letter_code
_entity_poly.pdbx_strand_id
1 'polypeptide(L)'
;MRSVGGFASDEERLASRMATHWTNSSETFALLLRRQGLDPDAVDDVTRAWSAFQEFVQTDIDGIEPAEDDGDGFSVQCGRWAWHDNRPALAFTRQFAVRDESDRDDGFGQTQLWSVELVLFFSDAPAGADLDATAWSTGMGFDFDPIGPQRAAALIRTAAVIATLPHVSAVWAAIPVGSSLRLERAD
;
A
#
# COMPACT_ATOMS: atom_id res chain seq x y z
N MET A 1 -22.84 -22.68 -36.57
CA MET A 1 -21.60 -23.44 -36.39
C MET A 1 -20.49 -22.42 -36.11
N ARG A 2 -19.98 -22.42 -34.86
CA ARG A 2 -18.71 -21.86 -34.31
C ARG A 2 -18.24 -20.48 -34.83
N SER A 3 -18.46 -19.41 -34.07
CA SER A 3 -17.63 -18.94 -32.94
C SER A 3 -16.20 -18.57 -33.37
N VAL A 4 -15.99 -17.29 -33.66
CA VAL A 4 -14.66 -16.68 -33.82
C VAL A 4 -14.23 -16.21 -32.42
N GLY A 5 -13.53 -17.10 -31.71
CA GLY A 5 -12.79 -16.71 -30.51
C GLY A 5 -11.53 -15.98 -30.96
N GLY A 6 -11.47 -14.68 -30.70
CA GLY A 6 -10.24 -13.91 -30.86
C GLY A 6 -9.18 -14.44 -29.91
N PHE A 7 -8.11 -14.99 -30.46
CA PHE A 7 -6.92 -15.31 -29.69
C PHE A 7 -6.28 -13.98 -29.32
N ALA A 8 -6.37 -13.60 -28.04
CA ALA A 8 -5.51 -12.55 -27.49
C ALA A 8 -4.06 -12.93 -27.85
N SER A 9 -3.36 -11.96 -28.43
CA SER A 9 -1.99 -12.10 -28.93
C SER A 9 -1.05 -12.52 -27.79
N ASP A 10 0.05 -13.23 -28.11
CA ASP A 10 1.00 -13.66 -27.07
C ASP A 10 1.59 -12.47 -26.29
N GLU A 11 1.62 -11.27 -26.87
CA GLU A 11 1.95 -10.02 -26.18
C GLU A 11 0.86 -9.56 -25.22
N GLU A 12 -0.44 -9.68 -25.53
CA GLU A 12 -1.52 -9.42 -24.56
C GLU A 12 -1.55 -10.47 -23.45
N ARG A 13 -1.20 -11.72 -23.76
CA ARG A 13 -1.05 -12.79 -22.75
C ARG A 13 0.21 -12.64 -21.91
N LEU A 14 1.28 -12.06 -22.45
CA LEU A 14 2.48 -11.68 -21.71
C LEU A 14 2.23 -10.42 -20.88
N ALA A 15 1.55 -9.41 -21.42
CA ALA A 15 1.14 -8.21 -20.70
C ALA A 15 0.16 -8.55 -19.57
N SER A 16 -0.82 -9.42 -19.81
CA SER A 16 -1.72 -9.98 -18.79
C SER A 16 -1.04 -10.98 -17.84
N ARG A 17 0.16 -11.48 -18.17
CA ARG A 17 1.04 -12.22 -17.24
C ARG A 17 2.04 -11.33 -16.50
N MET A 18 2.25 -10.10 -16.95
CA MET A 18 3.15 -9.11 -16.35
C MET A 18 2.40 -8.15 -15.44
N ALA A 19 1.09 -7.99 -15.62
CA ALA A 19 0.25 -7.29 -14.68
C ALA A 19 0.08 -8.11 -13.40
N THR A 20 0.26 -7.46 -12.25
CA THR A 20 0.16 -8.13 -10.94
C THR A 20 -1.31 -8.35 -10.64
N HIS A 21 -1.78 -9.60 -10.64
CA HIS A 21 -3.12 -9.89 -10.13
C HIS A 21 -3.23 -9.50 -8.65
N TRP A 22 -4.36 -8.92 -8.23
CA TRP A 22 -4.52 -8.33 -6.90
C TRP A 22 -4.19 -9.25 -5.72
N THR A 23 -4.42 -10.56 -5.87
CA THR A 23 -4.11 -11.58 -4.85
C THR A 23 -2.62 -11.70 -4.58
N ASN A 24 -1.77 -11.31 -5.53
CA ASN A 24 -0.32 -11.41 -5.46
C ASN A 24 0.33 -10.05 -5.13
N SER A 25 -0.47 -9.02 -4.87
CA SER A 25 0.02 -7.66 -4.67
C SER A 25 1.00 -7.53 -3.50
N SER A 26 0.79 -8.27 -2.40
CA SER A 26 1.75 -8.31 -1.28
C SER A 26 3.08 -8.94 -1.68
N GLU A 27 3.06 -9.98 -2.52
CA GLU A 27 4.27 -10.64 -3.03
C GLU A 27 5.04 -9.72 -4.00
N THR A 28 4.32 -8.98 -4.84
CA THR A 28 4.91 -7.93 -5.68
C THR A 28 5.58 -6.86 -4.82
N PHE A 29 4.93 -6.38 -3.75
CA PHE A 29 5.57 -5.41 -2.87
C PHE A 29 6.79 -6.00 -2.15
N ALA A 30 6.73 -7.27 -1.71
CA ALA A 30 7.86 -7.98 -1.14
C ALA A 30 9.05 -8.06 -2.10
N LEU A 31 8.80 -8.28 -3.41
CA LEU A 31 9.85 -8.28 -4.43
C LEU A 31 10.48 -6.90 -4.62
N LEU A 32 9.68 -5.83 -4.55
CA LEU A 32 10.18 -4.44 -4.63
C LEU A 32 11.04 -4.08 -3.43
N LEU A 33 10.66 -4.49 -2.22
CA LEU A 33 11.48 -4.32 -1.02
C LEU A 33 12.84 -5.04 -1.17
N ARG A 34 12.83 -6.29 -1.64
CA ARG A 34 14.06 -7.06 -1.88
C ARG A 34 14.95 -6.43 -2.95
N ARG A 35 14.37 -5.81 -3.99
CA ARG A 35 15.13 -5.04 -4.99
C ARG A 35 15.84 -3.82 -4.40
N GLN A 36 15.29 -3.25 -3.32
CA GLN A 36 15.95 -2.19 -2.53
C GLN A 36 16.94 -2.74 -1.49
N GLY A 37 17.15 -4.07 -1.46
CA GLY A 37 18.04 -4.74 -0.51
C GLY A 37 17.44 -4.93 0.88
N LEU A 38 16.11 -4.86 1.01
CA LEU A 38 15.39 -5.03 2.28
C LEU A 38 14.81 -6.44 2.42
N ASP A 39 14.76 -6.94 3.65
CA ASP A 39 13.96 -8.10 4.02
C ASP A 39 12.55 -7.64 4.41
N PRO A 40 11.48 -8.09 3.73
CA PRO A 40 10.09 -7.73 4.08
C PRO A 40 9.71 -8.03 5.53
N ASP A 41 10.31 -9.04 6.15
CA ASP A 41 10.03 -9.45 7.53
C ASP A 41 10.95 -8.76 8.56
N ALA A 42 11.98 -8.03 8.09
CA ALA A 42 12.96 -7.35 8.93
C ALA A 42 13.47 -6.06 8.26
N VAL A 43 12.56 -5.17 7.85
CA VAL A 43 12.90 -3.88 7.24
C VAL A 43 13.65 -3.00 8.25
N ASP A 44 14.83 -2.51 7.87
CA ASP A 44 15.72 -1.70 8.73
C ASP A 44 15.94 -0.26 8.23
N ASP A 45 15.48 0.08 7.01
CA ASP A 45 15.61 1.40 6.40
C ASP A 45 14.26 1.89 5.85
N VAL A 46 13.67 2.86 6.54
CA VAL A 46 12.37 3.46 6.19
C VAL A 46 12.41 4.19 4.85
N THR A 47 13.55 4.83 4.52
CA THR A 47 13.66 5.61 3.28
C THR A 47 13.67 4.68 2.06
N ARG A 48 14.38 3.55 2.15
CA ARG A 48 14.36 2.53 1.10
C ARG A 48 13.00 1.85 1.00
N ALA A 49 12.35 1.58 2.14
CA ALA A 49 11.00 1.01 2.17
C ALA A 49 9.99 1.95 1.50
N TRP A 50 10.11 3.26 1.76
CA TRP A 50 9.31 4.27 1.08
C TRP A 50 9.56 4.29 -0.43
N SER A 51 10.82 4.22 -0.89
CA SER A 51 11.10 4.13 -2.34
C SER A 51 10.49 2.89 -2.99
N ALA A 52 10.54 1.73 -2.33
CA ALA A 52 9.84 0.52 -2.80
C ALA A 52 8.32 0.72 -2.83
N PHE A 53 7.77 1.38 -1.82
CA PHE A 53 6.34 1.68 -1.75
C PHE A 53 5.90 2.65 -2.86
N GLN A 54 6.69 3.68 -3.16
CA GLN A 54 6.43 4.60 -4.27
C GLN A 54 6.36 3.88 -5.62
N GLU A 55 7.24 2.89 -5.85
CA GLU A 55 7.17 2.03 -7.04
C GLU A 55 5.94 1.13 -7.00
N PHE A 56 5.63 0.56 -5.83
CA PHE A 56 4.49 -0.34 -5.65
C PHE A 56 3.14 0.33 -5.93
N VAL A 57 2.88 1.52 -5.38
CA VAL A 57 1.60 2.22 -5.59
C VAL A 57 1.41 2.72 -7.03
N GLN A 58 2.49 2.77 -7.81
CA GLN A 58 2.48 3.09 -9.25
C GLN A 58 2.41 1.85 -10.14
N THR A 59 2.41 0.65 -9.56
CA THR A 59 2.30 -0.59 -10.31
C THR A 59 0.83 -0.84 -10.68
N ASP A 60 0.55 -1.13 -11.95
CA ASP A 60 -0.78 -1.58 -12.36
C ASP A 60 -1.11 -2.94 -11.72
N ILE A 61 -2.30 -3.03 -11.14
CA ILE A 61 -2.82 -4.25 -10.53
C ILE A 61 -4.04 -4.70 -11.34
N ASP A 62 -4.05 -5.98 -11.73
CA ASP A 62 -5.16 -6.60 -12.43
C ASP A 62 -6.24 -7.08 -11.46
N GLY A 63 -7.50 -6.95 -11.89
CA GLY A 63 -8.66 -7.46 -11.15
C GLY A 63 -9.17 -6.52 -10.05
N ILE A 64 -8.77 -5.24 -10.08
CA ILE A 64 -9.31 -4.19 -9.20
C ILE A 64 -10.19 -3.22 -9.99
N GLU A 65 -11.10 -2.57 -9.29
CA GLU A 65 -11.88 -1.45 -9.80
C GLU A 65 -10.97 -0.23 -10.04
N PRO A 66 -11.30 0.63 -11.03
CA PRO A 66 -10.50 1.80 -11.33
C PRO A 66 -10.51 2.81 -10.18
N ALA A 67 -9.47 3.66 -10.15
CA ALA A 67 -9.33 4.71 -9.14
C ALA A 67 -10.46 5.77 -9.15
N GLU A 68 -11.21 5.90 -10.27
CA GLU A 68 -12.32 6.84 -10.41
C GLU A 68 -13.47 6.59 -9.41
N ASP A 69 -13.55 5.38 -8.84
CA ASP A 69 -14.56 4.96 -7.86
C ASP A 69 -13.99 4.86 -6.44
N ASP A 70 -12.94 5.64 -6.11
CA ASP A 70 -12.14 5.49 -4.87
C ASP A 70 -11.61 4.04 -4.71
N GLY A 71 -11.46 3.35 -5.84
CA GLY A 71 -11.19 1.92 -5.91
C GLY A 71 -9.72 1.55 -5.88
N ASP A 72 -8.80 2.52 -5.91
CA ASP A 72 -7.36 2.29 -5.80
C ASP A 72 -6.65 3.54 -5.28
N GLY A 73 -6.16 3.48 -4.04
CA GLY A 73 -5.52 4.60 -3.38
C GLY A 73 -4.42 4.17 -2.41
N PHE A 74 -3.75 5.13 -1.82
CA PHE A 74 -2.70 4.87 -0.84
C PHE A 74 -2.80 5.81 0.36
N SER A 75 -2.22 5.37 1.48
CA SER A 75 -2.10 6.19 2.68
C SER A 75 -0.77 5.91 3.39
N VAL A 76 -0.36 6.88 4.22
CA VAL A 76 0.76 6.73 5.16
C VAL A 76 0.27 7.14 6.53
N GLN A 77 0.42 6.24 7.49
CA GLN A 77 -0.05 6.45 8.85
C GLN A 77 1.09 6.22 9.84
N CYS A 78 1.14 7.03 10.90
CA CYS A 78 2.10 6.84 11.98
C CYS A 78 1.37 6.97 13.32
N GLY A 79 1.63 6.06 14.24
CA GLY A 79 0.95 6.06 15.52
C GLY A 79 1.29 4.90 16.42
N ARG A 80 0.50 4.77 17.49
CA ARG A 80 0.47 3.60 18.37
C ARG A 80 -0.92 3.01 18.29
N TRP A 81 -0.98 1.72 17.98
CA TRP A 81 -2.24 1.01 17.82
C TRP A 81 -2.29 -0.19 18.77
N ALA A 82 -3.43 -0.38 19.43
CA ALA A 82 -3.61 -1.44 20.42
C ALA A 82 -3.38 -2.84 19.83
N TRP A 83 -3.68 -3.04 18.54
CA TRP A 83 -3.45 -4.30 17.81
C TRP A 83 -1.98 -4.53 17.39
N HIS A 84 -1.08 -3.59 17.68
CA HIS A 84 0.37 -3.68 17.46
C HIS A 84 1.17 -3.59 18.76
N ASP A 85 0.63 -4.16 19.84
CA ASP A 85 1.21 -4.14 21.19
C ASP A 85 1.43 -2.71 21.74
N ASN A 86 0.69 -1.74 21.20
CA ASN A 86 0.83 -0.31 21.50
C ASN A 86 2.23 0.27 21.22
N ARG A 87 3.01 -0.40 20.36
CA ARG A 87 4.35 0.07 19.93
C ARG A 87 4.21 1.21 18.91
N PRO A 88 5.19 2.14 18.86
CA PRO A 88 5.30 3.09 17.77
C PRO A 88 5.39 2.36 16.43
N ALA A 89 4.58 2.79 15.48
CA ALA A 89 4.53 2.17 14.17
C ALA A 89 4.32 3.19 13.04
N LEU A 90 4.79 2.81 11.86
CA LEU A 90 4.62 3.51 10.59
C LEU A 90 4.05 2.51 9.59
N ALA A 91 2.89 2.81 9.02
CA ALA A 91 2.20 1.98 8.05
C ALA A 91 2.19 2.65 6.68
N PHE A 92 2.55 1.87 5.65
CA PHE A 92 2.37 2.20 4.24
C PHE A 92 1.30 1.28 3.67
N THR A 93 0.20 1.86 3.21
CA THR A 93 -0.99 1.10 2.81
C THR A 93 -1.37 1.48 1.40
N ARG A 94 -1.55 0.50 0.52
CA ARG A 94 -2.31 0.64 -0.72
C ARG A 94 -3.62 -0.09 -0.54
N GLN A 95 -4.74 0.60 -0.75
CA GLN A 95 -6.08 0.02 -0.70
C GLN A 95 -6.64 -0.03 -2.11
N PHE A 96 -7.31 -1.12 -2.45
CA PHE A 96 -8.02 -1.25 -3.71
C PHE A 96 -9.31 -2.04 -3.55
N ALA A 97 -10.26 -1.79 -4.43
CA ALA A 97 -11.59 -2.35 -4.42
C ALA A 97 -11.66 -3.47 -5.47
N VAL A 98 -12.20 -4.62 -5.11
CA VAL A 98 -12.32 -5.81 -5.95
C VAL A 98 -13.79 -6.17 -6.07
N ARG A 99 -14.30 -6.34 -7.29
CA ARG A 99 -15.67 -6.84 -7.50
C ARG A 99 -15.78 -8.28 -7.01
N ASP A 100 -16.83 -8.55 -6.25
CA ASP A 100 -17.18 -9.92 -5.89
C ASP A 100 -17.60 -10.69 -7.14
N GLU A 101 -16.82 -11.71 -7.51
CA GLU A 101 -17.14 -12.56 -8.66
C GLU A 101 -18.30 -13.54 -8.39
N SER A 102 -18.71 -13.69 -7.12
CA SER A 102 -19.73 -14.65 -6.68
C SER A 102 -21.16 -14.10 -6.71
N ASP A 103 -21.35 -12.78 -6.79
CA ASP A 103 -22.65 -12.08 -6.88
C ASP A 103 -23.01 -11.65 -8.32
N ARG A 104 -22.65 -12.47 -9.31
CA ARG A 104 -22.93 -12.16 -10.74
C ARG A 104 -24.41 -12.13 -11.13
N ASP A 105 -25.34 -12.41 -10.23
CA ASP A 105 -26.77 -12.65 -10.56
C ASP A 105 -27.75 -11.55 -10.10
N ASP A 106 -27.33 -10.53 -9.33
CA ASP A 106 -28.27 -9.48 -8.86
C ASP A 106 -27.96 -8.05 -9.34
N GLY A 107 -26.84 -7.82 -10.02
CA GLY A 107 -26.49 -6.49 -10.54
C GLY A 107 -26.16 -5.46 -9.46
N PHE A 108 -26.01 -5.89 -8.20
CA PHE A 108 -25.64 -5.07 -7.04
C PHE A 108 -24.36 -5.56 -6.33
N GLY A 109 -23.56 -6.39 -7.00
CA GLY A 109 -22.35 -7.00 -6.43
C GLY A 109 -21.51 -5.98 -5.66
N GLN A 110 -21.42 -6.20 -4.34
CA GLN A 110 -20.74 -5.26 -3.45
C GLN A 110 -19.24 -5.34 -3.69
N THR A 111 -18.61 -4.19 -3.91
CA THR A 111 -17.16 -4.12 -4.03
C THR A 111 -16.53 -4.39 -2.67
N GLN A 112 -15.58 -5.32 -2.62
CA GLN A 112 -14.82 -5.62 -1.42
C GLN A 112 -13.54 -4.78 -1.40
N LEU A 113 -13.28 -4.08 -0.30
CA LEU A 113 -12.03 -3.36 -0.12
C LEU A 113 -10.95 -4.33 0.39
N TRP A 114 -9.78 -4.26 -0.21
CA TRP A 114 -8.59 -5.01 0.14
C TRP A 114 -7.42 -4.05 0.31
N SER A 115 -6.50 -4.35 1.21
CA SER A 115 -5.30 -3.55 1.45
C SER A 115 -4.05 -4.42 1.41
N VAL A 116 -3.01 -3.88 0.79
CA VAL A 116 -1.64 -4.31 1.04
C VAL A 116 -1.02 -3.31 2.00
N GLU A 117 -0.59 -3.81 3.16
CA GLU A 117 -0.05 -2.99 4.24
C GLU A 117 1.34 -3.47 4.64
N LEU A 118 2.31 -2.56 4.63
CA LEU A 118 3.59 -2.72 5.30
C LEU A 118 3.58 -1.90 6.58
N VAL A 119 3.67 -2.57 7.73
CA VAL A 119 3.81 -1.94 9.04
C VAL A 119 5.25 -2.09 9.53
N LEU A 120 5.87 -0.98 9.93
CA LEU A 120 7.18 -0.92 10.54
C LEU A 120 7.02 -0.62 12.02
N PHE A 121 7.64 -1.41 12.90
CA PHE A 121 7.59 -1.25 14.34
C PHE A 121 8.89 -0.63 14.85
N PHE A 122 8.80 0.26 15.84
CA PHE A 122 9.97 0.89 16.44
C PHE A 122 10.04 0.61 17.94
N SER A 123 11.23 0.76 18.52
CA SER A 123 11.39 0.75 19.97
C SER A 123 10.75 1.99 20.60
N ASP A 124 10.43 1.93 21.89
CA ASP A 124 9.91 3.05 22.69
C ASP A 124 10.99 4.11 22.99
N ALA A 125 11.75 4.52 21.97
CA ALA A 125 12.72 5.60 22.08
C ALA A 125 12.01 6.96 22.23
N PRO A 126 12.68 8.00 22.76
CA PRO A 126 12.09 9.34 22.95
C PRO A 126 11.48 9.93 21.66
N ALA A 127 12.01 9.56 20.50
CA ALA A 127 11.51 9.96 19.19
C ALA A 127 10.04 9.51 18.92
N GLY A 128 9.60 8.39 19.49
CA GLY A 128 8.24 7.85 19.35
C GLY A 128 7.36 8.04 20.59
N ALA A 129 7.82 8.79 21.59
CA ALA A 129 7.10 8.98 22.85
C ALA A 129 5.91 9.95 22.73
N ASP A 130 5.95 10.89 21.78
CA ASP A 130 4.89 11.91 21.59
C ASP A 130 3.85 11.51 20.52
N LEU A 131 3.95 10.28 20.00
CA LEU A 131 2.94 9.75 19.07
C LEU A 131 1.58 9.57 19.77
N ASP A 132 1.55 9.31 21.08
CA ASP A 132 0.31 9.11 21.85
C ASP A 132 -0.61 10.35 21.87
N ALA A 133 -0.07 11.56 21.73
CA ALA A 133 -0.85 12.80 21.83
C ALA A 133 -1.40 13.30 20.47
N THR A 134 -0.87 12.79 19.35
CA THR A 134 -1.16 13.30 17.99
C THR A 134 -1.55 12.22 16.97
N ALA A 135 -1.38 10.94 17.29
CA ALA A 135 -1.57 9.82 16.35
C ALA A 135 -3.02 9.48 15.97
N TRP A 136 -4.05 10.12 16.53
CA TRP A 136 -5.44 9.77 16.19
C TRP A 136 -6.01 10.50 14.95
N SER A 137 -5.30 11.44 14.30
CA SER A 137 -5.96 12.18 13.20
C SER A 137 -5.08 12.80 12.11
N THR A 138 -3.75 12.60 12.13
CA THR A 138 -2.87 13.09 11.05
C THR A 138 -2.39 11.98 10.13
N GLY A 139 -3.15 10.90 10.00
CA GLY A 139 -3.06 10.10 8.79
C GLY A 139 -3.29 11.04 7.62
N MET A 140 -2.33 11.11 6.69
CA MET A 140 -2.65 11.64 5.37
C MET A 140 -3.68 10.64 4.85
N GLY A 141 -4.95 11.04 4.90
CA GLY A 141 -6.06 10.21 4.45
C GLY A 141 -5.78 9.66 3.06
N PHE A 142 -6.53 8.65 2.66
CA PHE A 142 -6.28 8.02 1.37
C PHE A 142 -6.26 9.05 0.23
N ASP A 143 -5.21 8.98 -0.56
CA ASP A 143 -5.10 9.68 -1.83
C ASP A 143 -5.41 8.67 -2.94
N PHE A 144 -6.46 8.97 -3.70
CA PHE A 144 -6.98 8.14 -4.79
C PHE A 144 -6.61 8.72 -6.17
N ASP A 145 -5.63 9.64 -6.24
CA ASP A 145 -5.13 10.13 -7.53
C ASP A 145 -4.74 8.90 -8.40
N PRO A 146 -5.14 8.85 -9.69
CA PRO A 146 -4.88 7.71 -10.56
C PRO A 146 -3.37 7.49 -10.78
N ILE A 147 -3.00 6.23 -11.07
CA ILE A 147 -1.62 5.83 -11.41
C ILE A 147 -1.04 6.77 -12.47
N GLY A 148 0.23 7.13 -12.29
CA GLY A 148 0.96 8.02 -13.18
C GLY A 148 1.28 9.37 -12.54
N PRO A 149 1.30 10.48 -13.31
CA PRO A 149 1.82 11.76 -12.83
C PRO A 149 1.07 12.36 -11.62
N GLN A 150 -0.23 12.14 -11.51
CA GLN A 150 -1.04 12.68 -10.41
C GLN A 150 -0.68 11.97 -9.09
N ARG A 151 -0.72 10.64 -9.07
CA ARG A 151 -0.24 9.83 -7.93
C ARG A 151 1.22 10.09 -7.59
N ALA A 152 2.09 10.30 -8.60
CA ALA A 152 3.48 10.68 -8.35
C ALA A 152 3.59 12.01 -7.59
N ALA A 153 2.80 13.00 -7.98
CA ALA A 153 2.73 14.28 -7.29
C ALA A 153 2.16 14.12 -5.87
N ALA A 154 1.14 13.28 -5.67
CA ALA A 154 0.61 12.94 -4.34
C ALA A 154 1.66 12.35 -3.41
N LEU A 155 2.48 11.42 -3.89
CA LEU A 155 3.58 10.84 -3.11
C LEU A 155 4.64 11.89 -2.72
N ILE A 156 4.96 12.81 -3.62
CA ILE A 156 5.88 13.91 -3.33
C ILE A 156 5.30 14.85 -2.27
N ARG A 157 4.01 15.22 -2.39
CA ARG A 157 3.31 16.03 -1.37
C ARG A 157 3.32 15.33 -0.02
N THR A 158 3.03 14.03 -0.01
CA THR A 158 3.01 13.19 1.20
C THR A 158 4.36 13.21 1.91
N ALA A 159 5.45 12.95 1.17
CA ALA A 159 6.81 13.00 1.72
C ALA A 159 7.18 14.41 2.23
N ALA A 160 6.77 15.47 1.52
CA ALA A 160 6.99 16.85 1.95
C ALA A 160 6.26 17.17 3.27
N VAL A 161 5.01 16.72 3.43
CA VAL A 161 4.25 16.89 4.67
C VAL A 161 4.92 16.15 5.82
N ILE A 162 5.33 14.89 5.64
CA ILE A 162 6.05 14.11 6.66
C ILE A 162 7.29 14.85 7.16
N ALA A 163 8.07 15.45 6.25
CA ALA A 163 9.26 16.21 6.62
C ALA A 163 8.96 17.45 7.48
N THR A 164 7.73 17.99 7.45
CA THR A 164 7.31 19.11 8.29
C THR A 164 6.83 18.71 9.69
N LEU A 165 6.58 17.42 9.92
CA LEU A 165 6.10 16.89 11.20
C LEU A 165 7.27 16.32 12.00
N PRO A 166 7.76 17.00 13.06
CA PRO A 166 9.01 16.61 13.73
C PRO A 166 8.99 15.19 14.29
N HIS A 167 7.87 14.76 14.87
CA HIS A 167 7.73 13.41 15.44
C HIS A 167 7.73 12.33 14.36
N VAL A 168 7.02 12.55 13.24
CA VAL A 168 7.00 11.61 12.12
C VAL A 168 8.35 11.56 11.42
N SER A 169 9.01 12.71 11.25
CA SER A 169 10.37 12.79 10.71
C SER A 169 11.40 12.07 11.59
N ALA A 170 11.25 12.13 12.92
CA ALA A 170 12.10 11.37 13.84
C ALA A 170 11.90 9.85 13.72
N VAL A 171 10.65 9.39 13.56
CA VAL A 171 10.34 7.97 13.27
C VAL A 171 10.89 7.56 11.91
N TRP A 172 10.79 8.42 10.91
CA TRP A 172 11.32 8.19 9.56
C TRP A 172 12.85 8.01 9.53
N ALA A 173 13.56 8.69 10.43
CA ALA A 173 15.02 8.57 10.58
C ALA A 173 15.45 7.43 11.51
N ALA A 174 14.51 6.77 12.19
CA ALA A 174 14.80 5.67 13.11
C ALA A 174 14.94 4.33 12.38
N ILE A 175 15.59 3.37 13.03
CA ILE A 175 15.72 1.99 12.56
C ILE A 175 14.54 1.19 13.14
N PRO A 176 13.66 0.62 12.30
CA PRO A 176 12.62 -0.27 12.79
C PRO A 176 13.22 -1.51 13.47
N VAL A 177 12.52 -2.03 14.48
CA VAL A 177 12.90 -3.26 15.21
C VAL A 177 12.17 -4.50 14.67
N GLY A 178 11.28 -4.31 13.70
CA GLY A 178 10.57 -5.37 12.99
C GLY A 178 9.59 -4.80 11.99
N SER A 179 9.11 -5.65 11.08
CA SER A 179 8.11 -5.29 10.10
C SER A 179 7.07 -6.38 9.89
N SER A 180 5.97 -6.03 9.24
CA SER A 180 4.95 -6.99 8.81
C SER A 180 4.35 -6.52 7.50
N LEU A 181 4.36 -7.38 6.48
CA LEU A 181 3.75 -7.13 5.17
C LEU A 181 2.58 -8.09 4.96
N ARG A 182 1.41 -7.56 4.64
CA ARG A 182 0.15 -8.33 4.58
C ARG A 182 -0.69 -7.92 3.38
N LEU A 183 -1.49 -8.86 2.88
CA LEU A 183 -2.69 -8.59 2.08
C LEU A 183 -3.88 -8.99 2.94
N GLU A 184 -4.79 -8.05 3.20
CA GLU A 184 -5.96 -8.29 4.02
C GLU A 184 -7.20 -7.62 3.45
N ARG A 185 -8.36 -8.10 3.86
CA ARG A 185 -9.63 -7.44 3.57
C ARG A 185 -9.73 -6.23 4.49
N ALA A 186 -10.02 -5.07 3.92
CA ALA A 186 -10.29 -3.87 4.71
C ALA A 186 -11.76 -3.93 5.20
N ASP A 187 -11.94 -3.71 6.50
CA ASP A 187 -13.24 -3.70 7.17
C ASP A 187 -14.02 -2.38 6.97
#